data_AF-A0A3P7L959-F1
#
_entry.id   AF-A0A3P7L959-F1
#
_cell.length_a   1.000
_cell.length_b   1.000
_cell.length_c   1.000
_cell.angle_alpha   90.00
_cell.angle_beta   90.00
_cell.angle_gamma   90.00
#
_symmetry.space_group_name_H-M   'P 1'
#
loop_
_entity.id
_entity.type
_entity.pdbx_description
1 polymer ?
#
loop_
_entity_poly.entity_id
_entity_poly.type
_entity_poly.pdbx_seq_one_letter_code
_entity_poly.pdbx_strand_id
1 'polypeptide(L)'
;MTKLKGTRIDTLVGCIAELNYEEEVSFLRHKQNDFSVMFSSRKNRSQLWLGPAAFVNHDCQPNCEFTINCDGDARMSLEARVDIKKGDEIFIFYGKHFFDANNANCECFTCELLGQGYFSQAFVECDKTAAVPNGHHNISTTTPDSRRMSTSGKIFSEVQLMS
;
A
#
# COMPACT_ATOMS: atom_id res chain seq x y z
N MET A 1 2.87 -15.75 22.23
CA MET A 1 4.11 -16.50 21.95
C MET A 1 4.86 -15.73 20.89
N THR A 2 6.17 -15.59 21.01
CA THR A 2 7.03 -14.97 20.00
C THR A 2 7.09 -15.86 18.75
N LYS A 3 7.02 -15.28 17.55
CA LYS A 3 7.26 -15.99 16.28
C LYS A 3 8.70 -15.69 15.85
N LEU A 4 9.46 -16.73 15.54
CA LEU A 4 10.84 -16.57 15.07
C LEU A 4 10.86 -16.34 13.56
N LYS A 5 11.90 -15.69 13.06
CA LYS A 5 12.15 -15.58 11.62
C LYS A 5 12.05 -16.95 10.92
N GLY A 6 11.39 -16.97 9.75
CA GLY A 6 11.11 -18.17 8.96
C GLY A 6 9.92 -18.98 9.49
N THR A 7 9.31 -18.59 10.60
CA THR A 7 8.12 -19.29 11.12
C THR A 7 6.90 -18.92 10.30
N ARG A 8 6.21 -19.93 9.80
CA ARG A 8 4.89 -19.79 9.18
C ARG A 8 3.82 -19.51 10.24
N ILE A 9 2.88 -18.62 9.94
CA ILE A 9 1.76 -18.27 10.81
C ILE A 9 0.50 -18.95 10.29
N ASP A 10 0.33 -20.23 10.64
CA ASP A 10 -0.73 -21.09 10.09
C ASP A 10 -2.16 -20.69 10.45
N THR A 11 -2.33 -19.84 11.46
CA THR A 11 -3.65 -19.33 11.88
C THR A 11 -4.06 -18.06 11.15
N LEU A 12 -3.10 -17.35 10.55
CA LEU A 12 -3.33 -16.08 9.85
C LEU A 12 -3.37 -16.34 8.35
N VAL A 13 -4.48 -16.92 7.92
CA VAL A 13 -4.71 -17.40 6.56
C VAL A 13 -5.68 -16.47 5.85
N GLY A 14 -5.58 -16.40 4.52
CA GLY A 14 -6.62 -15.79 3.72
C GLY A 14 -6.84 -16.54 2.41
N CYS A 15 -7.96 -16.25 1.78
CA CYS A 15 -8.32 -16.78 0.47
C CYS A 15 -8.17 -15.67 -0.57
N ILE A 16 -7.69 -16.04 -1.75
CA ILE A 16 -7.45 -15.14 -2.86
C ILE A 16 -8.42 -15.51 -3.98
N ALA A 17 -9.27 -14.58 -4.37
CA ALA A 17 -10.07 -14.69 -5.59
C ALA A 17 -9.47 -13.78 -6.65
N GLU A 18 -9.25 -14.29 -7.86
CA GLU A 18 -8.87 -13.45 -8.99
C GLU A 18 -10.12 -12.83 -9.59
N LEU A 19 -10.06 -11.53 -9.86
CA LEU A 19 -11.16 -10.80 -10.48
C LEU A 19 -10.77 -10.43 -11.91
N ASN A 20 -11.70 -10.67 -12.83
CA ASN A 20 -11.67 -10.08 -14.16
C ASN A 20 -12.31 -8.68 -14.14
N TYR A 21 -12.23 -7.96 -15.26
CA TYR A 21 -12.74 -6.58 -15.33
C TYR A 21 -14.25 -6.46 -15.07
N GLU A 22 -15.06 -7.39 -15.57
CA GLU A 22 -16.52 -7.36 -15.38
C GLU A 22 -16.88 -7.65 -13.91
N GLU A 23 -16.13 -8.54 -13.26
CA GLU A 23 -16.25 -8.85 -11.83
C GLU A 23 -15.82 -7.65 -10.97
N GLU A 24 -14.72 -6.98 -11.30
CA GLU A 24 -14.28 -5.75 -10.62
C GLU A 24 -15.38 -4.69 -10.67
N VAL A 25 -15.92 -4.41 -11.84
CA VAL A 25 -16.96 -3.39 -12.03
C VAL A 25 -18.27 -3.76 -11.32
N SER A 26 -18.63 -5.04 -11.30
CA SER A 26 -19.87 -5.49 -10.67
C SER A 26 -19.79 -5.54 -9.14
N PHE A 27 -18.69 -6.07 -8.58
CA PHE A 27 -18.56 -6.31 -7.14
C PHE A 27 -17.94 -5.15 -6.35
N LEU A 28 -17.00 -4.41 -6.94
CA LEU A 28 -16.25 -3.40 -6.20
C LEU A 28 -16.93 -2.04 -6.25
N ARG A 29 -16.87 -1.35 -5.12
CA ARG A 29 -17.34 0.00 -4.88
C ARG A 29 -16.21 0.74 -4.21
N HIS A 30 -15.74 1.79 -4.88
CA HIS A 30 -14.60 2.55 -4.41
C HIS A 30 -14.80 3.11 -3.02
N LYS A 31 -13.77 2.99 -2.17
CA LYS A 31 -13.76 3.48 -0.79
C LYS A 31 -14.89 2.87 0.07
N GLN A 32 -15.42 1.72 -0.35
CA GLN A 32 -16.48 1.01 0.38
C GLN A 32 -16.06 -0.43 0.65
N ASN A 33 -15.65 -1.18 -0.38
CA ASN A 33 -15.34 -2.62 -0.24
C ASN A 33 -14.11 -3.07 -1.05
N ASP A 34 -13.24 -2.14 -1.43
CA ASP A 34 -12.00 -2.36 -2.20
C ASP A 34 -10.73 -2.42 -1.33
N PHE A 35 -10.86 -2.36 0.00
CA PHE A 35 -9.72 -2.25 0.94
C PHE A 35 -8.72 -3.42 0.88
N SER A 36 -9.16 -4.62 0.50
CA SER A 36 -8.33 -5.82 0.42
C SER A 36 -8.13 -6.33 -1.01
N VAL A 37 -8.23 -5.42 -1.99
CA VAL A 37 -7.96 -5.74 -3.40
C VAL A 37 -6.53 -5.37 -3.75
N MET A 38 -5.74 -6.37 -4.17
CA MET A 38 -4.36 -6.17 -4.60
C MET A 38 -4.18 -6.48 -6.07
N PHE A 39 -3.27 -5.77 -6.75
CA PHE A 39 -2.98 -6.02 -8.16
C PHE A 39 -1.77 -6.93 -8.34
N SER A 40 -1.95 -8.04 -9.07
CA SER A 40 -0.87 -8.94 -9.43
C SER A 40 -0.29 -8.58 -10.80
N SER A 41 0.91 -8.00 -10.81
CA SER A 41 1.61 -7.70 -12.07
C SER A 41 1.95 -8.95 -12.88
N ARG A 42 2.26 -10.08 -12.20
CA ARG A 42 2.57 -11.35 -12.86
C ARG A 42 1.38 -11.91 -13.63
N LYS A 43 0.16 -11.79 -13.07
CA LYS A 43 -1.06 -12.32 -13.68
C LYS A 43 -1.84 -11.26 -14.46
N ASN A 44 -1.46 -9.99 -14.33
CA ASN A 44 -2.15 -8.84 -14.89
C ASN A 44 -3.65 -8.81 -14.52
N ARG A 45 -3.96 -9.15 -13.26
CA ARG A 45 -5.31 -9.26 -12.69
C ARG A 45 -5.36 -8.70 -11.28
N SER A 46 -6.52 -8.17 -10.89
CA SER A 46 -6.78 -7.85 -9.50
C SER A 46 -7.11 -9.12 -8.73
N GLN A 47 -6.78 -9.09 -7.44
CA GLN A 47 -6.93 -10.19 -6.53
C GLN A 47 -7.65 -9.67 -5.30
N LEU A 48 -8.83 -10.21 -5.01
CA LEU A 48 -9.57 -9.94 -3.79
C LEU A 48 -9.09 -10.88 -2.70
N TRP A 49 -8.60 -10.31 -1.61
CA TRP A 49 -8.05 -11.05 -0.48
C TRP A 49 -9.07 -11.02 0.66
N LEU A 50 -9.45 -12.20 1.15
CA LEU A 50 -10.46 -12.33 2.21
C LEU A 50 -9.94 -13.25 3.32
N GLY A 51 -10.63 -13.21 4.47
CA GLY A 51 -10.29 -13.99 5.66
C GLY A 51 -9.38 -13.23 6.63
N PRO A 52 -8.90 -13.89 7.70
CA PRO A 52 -8.09 -13.24 8.74
C PRO A 52 -6.90 -12.44 8.23
N ALA A 53 -6.19 -12.93 7.21
CA ALA A 53 -5.04 -12.23 6.64
C ALA A 53 -5.38 -10.91 5.92
N ALA A 54 -6.66 -10.68 5.57
CA ALA A 54 -7.10 -9.42 4.94
C ALA A 54 -7.10 -8.22 5.90
N PHE A 55 -6.99 -8.45 7.21
CA PHE A 55 -6.87 -7.40 8.23
C PHE A 55 -5.42 -6.99 8.52
N VAL A 56 -4.45 -7.62 7.87
CA VAL A 56 -3.03 -7.34 8.13
C VAL A 56 -2.66 -6.07 7.40
N ASN A 57 -2.18 -5.07 8.14
CA ASN A 57 -1.86 -3.75 7.62
C ASN A 57 -0.60 -3.73 6.75
N HIS A 58 -0.45 -2.64 5.99
CA HIS A 58 0.74 -2.36 5.21
C HIS A 58 1.84 -1.71 6.06
N ASP A 59 3.07 -2.17 5.85
CA ASP A 59 4.26 -1.36 6.15
C ASP A 59 5.29 -1.47 5.01
N CYS A 60 6.03 -0.38 4.74
CA CYS A 60 7.08 -0.34 3.71
C CYS A 60 8.30 -1.20 4.07
N GLN A 61 8.53 -1.47 5.36
CA GLN A 61 9.50 -2.42 5.90
C GLN A 61 8.78 -3.48 6.77
N PRO A 62 8.01 -4.37 6.14
CA PRO A 62 7.15 -5.30 6.87
C PRO A 62 7.96 -6.38 7.60
N ASN A 63 7.38 -6.89 8.69
CA ASN A 63 7.93 -8.01 9.45
C ASN A 63 7.45 -9.39 8.95
N CYS A 64 6.47 -9.44 8.05
CA CYS A 64 6.01 -10.66 7.39
C CYS A 64 6.01 -10.53 5.86
N GLU A 65 6.06 -11.67 5.18
CA GLU A 65 5.74 -11.80 3.75
C GLU A 65 4.62 -12.81 3.56
N PHE A 66 3.79 -12.59 2.53
CA PHE A 66 2.78 -13.56 2.17
C PHE A 66 3.37 -14.63 1.24
N THR A 67 2.94 -15.86 1.46
CA THR A 67 3.24 -17.00 0.61
C THR A 67 1.94 -17.55 0.06
N ILE A 68 1.91 -17.78 -1.26
CA ILE A 68 0.76 -18.40 -1.92
C ILE A 68 1.07 -19.89 -2.00
N ASN A 69 0.26 -20.70 -1.31
CA ASN A 69 0.39 -22.15 -1.41
C ASN A 69 -0.21 -22.60 -2.75
N CYS A 70 0.52 -23.42 -3.51
CA CYS A 70 0.10 -23.85 -4.85
C CYS A 70 -0.81 -25.10 -4.83
N ASP A 71 -1.21 -25.57 -3.65
CA ASP A 71 -1.75 -26.92 -3.45
C ASP A 71 -3.28 -27.03 -3.68
N GLY A 72 -3.82 -26.23 -4.59
CA GLY A 72 -5.17 -26.39 -5.13
C GLY A 72 -6.22 -25.40 -4.64
N ASP A 73 -6.06 -24.84 -3.44
CA ASP A 73 -6.85 -23.69 -2.99
C ASP A 73 -5.96 -22.45 -2.97
N ALA A 74 -6.46 -21.33 -3.49
CA ALA A 74 -5.78 -20.03 -3.52
C ALA A 74 -5.63 -19.42 -2.10
N ARG A 75 -4.93 -20.13 -1.21
CA ARG A 75 -4.75 -19.80 0.19
C ARG A 75 -3.42 -19.10 0.38
N MET A 76 -3.49 -17.89 0.91
CA MET A 76 -2.33 -17.17 1.41
C MET A 76 -2.05 -17.60 2.84
N SER A 77 -0.77 -17.75 3.16
CA SER A 77 -0.24 -17.79 4.53
C SER A 77 0.80 -16.69 4.69
N LEU A 78 1.16 -16.36 5.93
CA LEU A 78 2.26 -15.46 6.21
C LEU A 78 3.47 -16.19 6.77
N GLU A 79 4.66 -15.72 6.42
CA GLU A 79 5.94 -16.13 6.99
C GLU A 79 6.63 -14.92 7.63
N ALA A 80 7.16 -15.12 8.83
CA ALA A 80 7.88 -14.08 9.56
C ALA A 80 9.26 -13.81 8.92
N ARG A 81 9.55 -12.56 8.55
CA ARG A 81 10.84 -12.13 7.99
C ARG A 81 11.87 -11.78 9.06
N VAL A 82 11.39 -11.48 10.25
CA VAL A 82 12.16 -11.17 11.47
C VAL A 82 11.49 -11.85 12.67
N ASP A 83 12.13 -11.81 13.83
CA ASP A 83 11.49 -12.25 15.07
C ASP A 83 10.39 -11.25 15.48
N ILE A 84 9.19 -11.76 15.77
CA ILE A 84 7.99 -10.98 16.12
C ILE A 84 7.62 -11.31 17.57
N LYS A 85 7.69 -10.31 18.45
CA LYS A 85 7.40 -10.47 19.88
C LYS A 85 5.90 -10.43 20.12
N LYS A 86 5.50 -10.94 21.29
CA LYS A 86 4.10 -10.81 21.73
C LYS A 86 3.77 -9.32 21.89
N GLY A 87 2.75 -8.85 21.19
CA GLY A 87 2.30 -7.47 21.22
C GLY A 87 2.76 -6.65 20.00
N ASP A 88 3.73 -7.14 19.24
CA ASP A 88 4.10 -6.52 17.97
C ASP A 88 2.96 -6.73 16.95
N GLU A 89 2.61 -5.67 16.22
CA GLU A 89 1.68 -5.75 15.10
C GLU A 89 2.33 -6.48 13.92
N ILE A 90 1.53 -7.21 13.14
CA ILE A 90 1.98 -7.92 11.95
C ILE A 90 1.71 -7.04 10.73
N PHE A 91 2.73 -6.86 9.88
CA PHE A 91 2.65 -6.06 8.68
C PHE A 91 3.10 -6.84 7.45
N ILE A 92 2.53 -6.51 6.28
CA ILE A 92 2.97 -7.01 4.98
C ILE A 92 3.19 -5.87 3.99
N PHE A 93 3.88 -6.16 2.89
CA PHE A 93 4.00 -5.22 1.79
C PHE A 93 2.90 -5.48 0.76
N TYR A 94 1.93 -4.57 0.64
CA TYR A 94 0.82 -4.71 -0.31
C TYR A 94 1.29 -4.58 -1.77
N GLY A 95 2.26 -3.70 -2.00
CA GLY A 95 2.75 -3.39 -3.34
C GLY A 95 3.34 -2.00 -3.41
N LYS A 96 4.08 -1.73 -4.48
CA LYS A 96 4.79 -0.46 -4.69
C LYS A 96 3.86 0.72 -5.00
N HIS A 97 2.65 0.44 -5.47
CA HIS A 97 1.72 1.44 -5.98
C HIS A 97 0.34 1.32 -5.35
N PHE A 98 0.27 0.80 -4.12
CA PHE A 98 -1.02 0.59 -3.45
C PHE A 98 -1.59 1.93 -2.95
N PHE A 99 -0.75 2.71 -2.27
CA PHE A 99 -1.08 4.05 -1.78
C PHE A 99 -0.61 5.12 -2.79
N ASP A 100 -1.13 5.04 -4.01
CA ASP A 100 -0.71 5.83 -5.18
C ASP A 100 0.70 5.53 -5.71
N ALA A 101 1.15 6.31 -6.70
CA ALA A 101 2.41 6.10 -7.38
C ALA A 101 3.59 6.11 -6.39
N ASN A 102 4.32 4.98 -6.30
CA ASN A 102 5.44 4.79 -5.38
C ASN A 102 5.03 4.96 -3.89
N ASN A 103 3.79 4.60 -3.54
CA ASN A 103 3.26 4.73 -2.18
C ASN A 103 3.37 6.16 -1.63
N ALA A 104 3.17 7.16 -2.49
CA ALA A 104 3.27 8.58 -2.15
C ALA A 104 2.30 9.02 -1.04
N ASN A 105 1.18 8.32 -0.85
CA ASN A 105 0.21 8.57 0.20
C ASN A 105 0.20 7.47 1.27
N CYS A 106 1.31 6.73 1.43
CA CYS A 106 1.41 5.72 2.48
C CYS A 106 1.61 6.37 3.86
N GLU A 107 0.83 5.89 4.84
CA GLU A 107 0.81 6.36 6.22
C GLU A 107 1.38 5.33 7.22
N CYS A 108 2.16 4.35 6.75
CA CYS A 108 2.75 3.34 7.64
C CYS A 108 3.82 3.93 8.58
N PHE A 109 4.11 3.22 9.67
CA PHE A 109 5.09 3.63 10.68
C PHE A 109 6.49 3.86 10.08
N THR A 110 6.92 3.01 9.13
CA THR A 110 8.20 3.22 8.44
C THR A 110 8.23 4.54 7.65
N CYS A 111 7.13 4.91 7.00
CA CYS A 111 7.05 6.17 6.27
C CYS A 111 7.08 7.37 7.21
N GLU A 112 6.41 7.28 8.37
CA GLU A 112 6.44 8.31 9.41
C GLU A 112 7.88 8.52 9.91
N LEU A 113 8.56 7.44 10.30
CA LEU A 113 9.92 7.48 10.83
C LEU A 113 10.95 8.05 9.84
N LEU A 114 10.79 7.76 8.54
CA LEU A 114 11.73 8.17 7.49
C LEU A 114 11.34 9.49 6.80
N GLY A 115 10.20 10.11 7.14
CA GLY A 115 9.67 11.27 6.44
C GLY A 115 9.34 11.01 4.96
N GLN A 116 8.81 9.83 4.68
CA GLN A 116 8.43 9.36 3.34
C GLN A 116 6.91 9.23 3.23
N GLY A 117 6.42 8.85 2.03
CA GLY A 117 4.99 8.68 1.79
C GLY A 117 4.22 9.97 2.10
N TYR A 118 3.10 9.85 2.79
CA TYR A 118 2.25 10.97 3.19
C TYR A 118 3.05 12.02 3.99
N PHE A 119 3.96 11.56 4.86
CA PHE A 119 4.74 12.41 5.76
C PHE A 119 5.83 13.23 5.07
N SER A 120 6.13 12.96 3.79
CA SER A 120 7.06 13.80 3.01
C SER A 120 6.61 15.26 2.91
N GLN A 121 5.31 15.54 3.04
CA GLN A 121 4.73 16.88 2.99
C GLN A 121 4.94 17.66 4.29
N ALA A 122 4.96 16.97 5.45
CA ALA A 122 5.12 17.61 6.76
C ALA A 122 6.51 18.24 6.95
N PHE A 123 7.53 17.71 6.27
CA PHE A 123 8.89 18.27 6.30
C PHE A 123 9.07 19.46 5.36
N VAL A 124 8.19 19.67 4.37
CA VAL A 124 8.27 20.80 3.43
C VAL A 124 7.77 22.11 4.07
N GLU A 125 6.91 22.04 5.08
CA GLU A 125 6.38 23.24 5.75
C GLU A 125 7.35 23.84 6.79
N CYS A 126 8.28 23.05 7.33
CA CYS A 126 9.32 23.51 8.27
C CYS A 126 10.39 24.41 7.61
N ASP A 127 10.64 24.24 6.31
CA ASP A 127 11.69 24.98 5.60
C ASP A 127 11.24 26.35 5.05
N LYS A 128 9.93 26.66 5.08
CA LYS A 128 9.39 27.89 4.47
C LYS A 128 9.33 29.10 5.41
N THR A 129 9.66 28.96 6.70
CA THR A 129 9.64 30.09 7.66
C THR A 129 10.94 30.89 7.74
N ALA A 130 11.91 30.68 6.83
CA ALA A 130 13.24 31.32 6.90
C ALA A 130 13.62 32.19 5.68
N ALA A 131 12.67 32.83 4.99
CA ALA A 131 13.00 33.75 3.89
C ALA A 131 12.32 35.13 4.04
N VAL A 132 13.14 36.15 4.31
CA VAL A 132 12.84 37.58 4.32
C VAL A 132 12.55 38.07 2.89
N PRO A 133 11.56 38.95 2.62
CA PRO A 133 11.22 39.34 1.26
C PRO A 133 12.10 40.49 0.76
N ASN A 134 12.68 40.37 -0.44
CA ASN A 134 13.14 41.51 -1.22
C ASN A 134 12.98 41.24 -2.74
N GLY A 135 11.98 41.91 -3.34
CA GLY A 135 12.10 42.70 -4.56
C GLY A 135 12.38 42.09 -5.95
N HIS A 136 11.34 42.15 -6.80
CA HIS A 136 11.28 42.64 -8.20
C HIS A 136 11.88 41.86 -9.42
N HIS A 137 10.94 41.49 -10.32
CA HIS A 137 10.96 41.39 -11.82
C HIS A 137 11.94 40.40 -12.51
N ASN A 138 11.61 39.61 -13.55
CA ASN A 138 10.70 39.84 -14.68
C ASN A 138 10.26 38.52 -15.39
N ILE A 139 9.14 38.63 -16.10
CA ILE A 139 8.46 37.66 -16.99
C ILE A 139 9.28 37.30 -18.24
N SER A 140 9.22 36.04 -18.71
CA SER A 140 8.94 35.65 -20.12
C SER A 140 8.82 34.13 -20.31
N THR A 141 7.63 33.69 -20.77
CA THR A 141 7.30 32.62 -21.75
C THR A 141 7.89 31.20 -21.55
N THR A 142 7.11 30.11 -21.45
CA THR A 142 6.14 29.60 -22.45
C THR A 142 5.07 28.68 -21.82
N THR A 143 3.92 28.63 -22.49
CA THR A 143 2.67 27.89 -22.22
C THR A 143 2.77 26.35 -22.41
N PRO A 144 1.74 25.59 -21.99
CA PRO A 144 1.83 24.21 -21.51
C PRO A 144 1.48 23.18 -22.59
N ASP A 145 1.65 21.88 -22.32
CA ASP A 145 0.53 20.95 -22.11
C ASP A 145 1.00 19.47 -22.07
N SER A 146 0.35 18.76 -21.15
CA SER A 146 0.14 17.34 -20.94
C SER A 146 0.82 16.33 -21.89
N ARG A 147 1.59 15.44 -21.26
CA ARG A 147 1.51 14.02 -21.61
C ARG A 147 1.09 13.21 -20.40
N ARG A 148 -0.23 13.20 -20.22
CA ARG A 148 -1.01 12.29 -19.38
C ARG A 148 -0.65 10.86 -19.79
N MET A 149 0.30 10.23 -19.11
CA MET A 149 0.49 8.79 -19.24
C MET A 149 -0.62 8.12 -18.43
N SER A 150 -1.70 7.85 -19.17
CA SER A 150 -2.81 6.99 -18.83
C SER A 150 -2.31 5.64 -18.31
N THR A 151 -2.21 5.49 -16.99
CA THR A 151 -2.56 4.23 -16.35
C THR A 151 -4.05 4.28 -16.12
N SER A 152 -4.80 3.62 -17.01
CA SER A 152 -6.26 3.48 -16.97
C SER A 152 -6.75 3.38 -15.53
N GLY A 153 -7.73 4.23 -15.20
CA GLY A 153 -8.25 4.48 -13.86
C GLY A 153 -8.44 3.22 -13.03
N LYS A 154 -7.40 2.86 -12.28
CA LYS A 154 -7.52 1.91 -11.20
C LYS A 154 -7.80 2.72 -9.97
N ILE A 155 -9.03 2.54 -9.54
CA ILE A 155 -9.61 3.17 -8.39
C ILE A 155 -8.99 2.48 -7.17
N PHE A 156 -7.89 3.01 -6.64
CA PHE A 156 -7.26 2.50 -5.43
C PHE A 156 -7.56 3.45 -4.28
N SER A 157 -8.21 2.94 -3.25
CA SER A 157 -8.61 3.71 -2.08
C SER A 157 -7.42 3.94 -1.14
N GLU A 158 -7.26 5.19 -0.75
CA GLU A 158 -6.76 5.65 0.55
C GLU A 158 -7.33 4.76 1.67
N VAL A 159 -6.48 3.97 2.35
CA VAL A 159 -6.91 3.16 3.50
C VAL A 159 -6.97 4.09 4.70
N GLN A 160 -8.17 4.34 5.19
CA GLN A 160 -8.36 4.93 6.49
C GLN A 160 -7.86 3.93 7.54
N LEU A 161 -6.75 4.26 8.19
CA LEU A 161 -6.26 3.53 9.35
C LEU A 161 -7.41 3.34 10.35
N MET A 162 -7.79 2.09 10.63
CA MET A 162 -8.62 1.77 11.79
C MET A 162 -7.73 1.93 13.04
N SER A 163 -7.65 3.17 13.50
CA SER A 163 -7.20 3.54 14.86
C SER A 163 -8.40 3.78 15.76
#